data_AF-A0A9E3SHX3-F1
#
_entry.id   AF-A0A9E3SHX3-F1
#
_cell.length_a   1.000
_cell.length_b   1.000
_cell.length_c   1.000
_cell.angle_alpha   90.00
_cell.angle_beta   90.00
_cell.angle_gamma   90.00
#
_symmetry.space_group_name_H-M   'P 1'
#
loop_
_entity.id
_entity.type
_entity.pdbx_description
1 polymer ?
#
loop_
_entity_poly.entity_id
_entity_poly.type
_entity_poly.pdbx_seq_one_letter_code
_entity_poly.pdbx_strand_id
1 'polypeptide(L)'
;MVANRGAVAARVLRSLNALGIPSVAVFSDADRDAPWLALAGETAHIGAAPARESYLDQDRILEAARRANADAIHPGYGFLSENPGFAGRVEAAGMRFIGPAPRWIDAMGHKTRARELAREHGLPVGR
;
A
#
# COMPACT_ATOMS: atom_id res chain seq x y z
N MET A 1 7.43 2.24 -5.03
CA MET A 1 7.57 2.37 -3.56
C MET A 1 6.74 1.31 -2.84
N VAL A 2 7.25 0.73 -1.76
CA VAL A 2 6.52 -0.23 -0.89
C VAL A 2 6.05 0.50 0.35
N ALA A 3 4.73 0.68 0.50
CA ALA A 3 4.09 1.40 1.60
C ALA A 3 3.70 0.45 2.76
N ASN A 4 4.66 -0.32 3.26
CA ASN A 4 4.46 -1.26 4.36
C ASN A 4 5.79 -1.55 5.07
N ARG A 5 5.78 -2.38 6.13
CA ARG A 5 6.95 -2.72 6.95
C ARG A 5 7.11 -4.22 7.16
N GLY A 6 8.21 -4.63 7.78
CA GLY A 6 8.41 -6.02 8.23
C GLY A 6 8.48 -7.04 7.10
N ALA A 7 7.97 -8.25 7.37
CA ALA A 7 8.10 -9.39 6.47
C ALA A 7 7.44 -9.17 5.10
N VAL A 8 6.31 -8.45 5.05
CA VAL A 8 5.63 -8.14 3.79
C VAL A 8 6.41 -7.16 2.94
N ALA A 9 6.99 -6.12 3.55
CA ALA A 9 7.88 -5.20 2.84
C ALA A 9 9.08 -5.96 2.26
N ALA A 10 9.75 -6.77 3.08
CA ALA A 10 10.86 -7.60 2.63
C ALA A 10 10.48 -8.55 1.48
N ARG A 11 9.27 -9.13 1.52
CA ARG A 11 8.77 -10.02 0.46
C ARG A 11 8.61 -9.29 -0.86
N VAL A 12 7.98 -8.11 -0.87
CA VAL A 12 7.79 -7.32 -2.09
C VAL A 12 9.13 -6.83 -2.63
N LEU A 13 10.01 -6.32 -1.76
CA LEU A 13 11.34 -5.84 -2.15
C LEU A 13 12.19 -6.93 -2.80
N ARG A 14 12.16 -8.16 -2.28
CA ARG A 14 12.86 -9.30 -2.93
C ARG A 14 12.36 -9.55 -4.36
N SER A 15 11.05 -9.46 -4.60
CA SER A 15 10.50 -9.61 -5.95
C SER A 15 10.95 -8.48 -6.87
N LEU A 16 10.94 -7.23 -6.39
CA LEU A 16 11.43 -6.08 -7.16
C LEU A 16 12.91 -6.25 -7.54
N ASN A 17 13.75 -6.67 -6.59
CA ASN A 17 15.17 -6.94 -6.84
C ASN A 17 15.37 -8.07 -7.86
N ALA A 18 14.62 -9.17 -7.74
CA ALA A 18 14.69 -10.28 -8.69
C ALA A 18 14.31 -9.87 -10.13
N LEU A 19 13.45 -8.86 -10.27
CA LEU A 19 13.03 -8.29 -11.55
C LEU A 19 13.91 -7.13 -12.02
N GLY A 20 14.91 -6.71 -11.24
CA GLY A 20 15.74 -5.54 -11.53
C GLY A 20 14.96 -4.21 -11.50
N ILE A 21 13.84 -4.15 -10.77
CA ILE A 21 13.01 -2.95 -10.65
C ILE A 21 13.50 -2.12 -9.46
N PRO A 22 13.89 -0.84 -9.65
CA PRO A 22 14.25 0.06 -8.56
C PRO A 22 13.13 0.17 -7.52
N SER A 23 13.51 0.20 -6.24
CA SER A 23 12.54 0.15 -5.15
C SER A 23 12.86 1.15 -4.05
N VAL A 24 11.79 1.68 -3.46
CA VAL A 24 11.82 2.60 -2.32
C VAL A 24 11.08 1.94 -1.17
N ALA A 25 11.71 1.79 -0.01
CA ALA A 25 11.07 1.32 1.21
C ALA A 25 10.79 2.49 2.17
N VAL A 26 9.57 2.55 2.71
CA VAL A 26 9.23 3.55 3.72
C VAL A 26 9.50 3.03 5.14
N PHE A 27 9.81 3.94 6.06
CA PHE A 27 10.02 3.59 7.48
C PHE A 27 9.62 4.70 8.45
N SER A 28 9.16 4.33 9.63
CA SER A 28 8.98 5.26 10.76
C SER A 28 10.21 5.28 11.66
N ASP A 29 10.24 6.17 12.66
CA ASP A 29 11.36 6.25 13.62
C ASP A 29 11.66 4.93 14.33
N ALA A 30 10.62 4.12 14.61
CA ALA A 30 10.80 2.80 15.23
C ALA A 30 11.45 1.76 14.30
N ASP A 31 11.48 2.04 13.00
CA ASP A 31 11.93 1.12 11.95
C ASP A 31 13.25 1.56 11.30
N ARG A 32 13.91 2.59 11.83
CA ARG A 32 15.12 3.20 11.27
C ARG A 32 16.22 2.20 10.90
N ASP A 33 16.39 1.17 11.72
CA ASP A 33 17.44 0.16 11.56
C ASP A 33 16.88 -1.20 11.11
N ALA A 34 15.66 -1.21 10.57
CA ALA A 34 14.97 -2.44 10.29
C ALA A 34 15.53 -3.17 9.06
N PRO A 35 15.64 -4.52 9.10
CA PRO A 35 16.44 -5.27 8.13
C PRO A 35 15.88 -5.25 6.70
N TRP A 36 14.58 -5.01 6.51
CA TRP A 36 14.02 -4.94 5.16
C TRP A 36 14.46 -3.68 4.40
N LEU A 37 14.92 -2.64 5.09
CA LEU A 37 15.37 -1.40 4.46
C LEU A 37 16.61 -1.62 3.60
N ALA A 38 17.51 -2.52 4.01
CA ALA A 38 18.69 -2.90 3.25
C ALA A 38 18.38 -3.62 1.93
N LEU A 39 17.12 -4.06 1.72
CA LEU A 39 16.68 -4.68 0.48
C LEU A 39 16.23 -3.66 -0.58
N ALA A 40 16.02 -2.40 -0.19
CA ALA A 40 15.56 -1.36 -1.11
C ALA A 40 16.75 -0.58 -1.69
N GLY A 41 16.59 -0.04 -2.91
CA GLY A 41 17.58 0.86 -3.50
C GLY A 41 17.57 2.24 -2.84
N GLU A 42 16.41 2.67 -2.35
CA GLU A 42 16.22 3.92 -1.63
C GLU A 42 15.29 3.71 -0.42
N THR A 43 15.44 4.55 0.61
CA THR A 43 14.57 4.55 1.77
C THR A 43 13.97 5.93 2.01
N ALA A 44 12.73 5.98 2.49
CA ALA A 44 12.02 7.22 2.77
C ALA A 44 11.46 7.21 4.20
N HIS A 45 11.86 8.20 5.01
CA HIS A 45 11.31 8.38 6.34
C HIS A 45 9.90 8.99 6.24
N ILE A 46 8.95 8.36 6.92
CA ILE A 46 7.53 8.75 6.91
C ILE A 46 7.01 9.13 8.30
N GLY A 47 7.92 9.42 9.24
CA GLY A 47 7.57 10.04 10.51
C GLY A 47 7.69 9.17 11.76
N ALA A 48 6.90 9.49 12.78
CA ALA A 48 7.08 8.98 14.14
C ALA A 48 6.67 7.51 14.28
N ALA A 49 7.15 6.88 15.35
CA ALA A 49 6.91 5.46 15.65
C ALA A 49 5.44 4.99 15.53
N PRO A 50 4.42 5.75 16.00
CA PRO A 50 3.01 5.33 15.88
C PRO A 50 2.56 5.24 14.42
N ALA A 51 1.85 4.16 14.06
CA ALA A 51 1.37 3.96 12.69
C ALA A 51 0.43 5.08 12.20
N ARG A 52 -0.39 5.65 13.09
CA ARG A 52 -1.26 6.81 12.79
C ARG A 52 -0.50 8.07 12.40
N GLU A 53 0.77 8.17 12.81
CA GLU A 53 1.69 9.27 12.49
C GLU A 53 2.74 8.82 11.45
N SER A 54 2.53 7.68 10.78
CA SER A 54 3.45 7.16 9.76
C SER A 54 2.72 6.34 8.70
N TYR A 55 2.64 5.01 8.87
CA TYR A 55 2.12 4.09 7.86
C TYR A 55 0.63 4.28 7.48
N LEU A 56 -0.17 4.90 8.35
CA LEU A 56 -1.57 5.23 8.10
C LEU A 56 -1.77 6.70 7.68
N ASP A 57 -0.71 7.51 7.72
CA ASP A 57 -0.74 8.89 7.27
C ASP A 57 -0.59 8.92 5.75
N GLN A 58 -1.73 9.07 5.06
CA GLN A 58 -1.79 9.07 3.61
C GLN A 58 -0.97 10.21 2.98
N ASP A 59 -0.92 11.37 3.64
CA ASP A 59 -0.23 12.55 3.12
C ASP A 59 1.28 12.32 3.14
N ARG A 60 1.81 11.76 4.23
CA ARG A 60 3.24 11.40 4.33
C ARG A 60 3.64 10.35 3.31
N ILE A 61 2.80 9.35 3.09
CA ILE A 61 3.08 8.30 2.10
C ILE A 61 3.09 8.90 0.69
N LEU A 62 2.10 9.70 0.32
CA LEU A 62 2.04 10.33 -1.01
C LEU A 62 3.18 11.33 -1.22
N GLU A 63 3.55 12.09 -0.19
CA GLU A 63 4.70 12.99 -0.25
C GLU A 63 6.01 12.23 -0.43
N ALA A 64 6.23 11.15 0.31
CA ALA A 64 7.40 10.29 0.15
C ALA A 64 7.47 9.70 -1.27
N ALA A 65 6.33 9.22 -1.79
CA ALA A 65 6.24 8.69 -3.16
C ALA A 65 6.63 9.74 -4.20
N ARG A 66 6.11 10.96 -4.05
CA ARG A 66 6.39 12.08 -4.97
C ARG A 66 7.86 12.50 -4.92
N ARG A 67 8.44 12.62 -3.72
CA ARG A 67 9.86 12.98 -3.55
C ARG A 67 10.80 11.95 -4.16
N ALA A 68 10.45 10.67 -4.04
CA ALA A 68 11.20 9.56 -4.63
C ALA A 68 10.84 9.28 -6.11
N ASN A 69 10.00 10.11 -6.74
CA ASN A 69 9.51 9.94 -8.12
C ASN A 69 8.98 8.52 -8.40
N ALA A 70 8.23 7.94 -7.46
CA ALA A 70 7.74 6.58 -7.59
C ALA A 70 6.64 6.48 -8.66
N ASP A 71 6.76 5.55 -9.62
CA ASP A 71 5.71 5.28 -10.62
C ASP A 71 4.49 4.54 -10.03
N ALA A 72 4.72 3.80 -8.94
CA ALA A 72 3.72 2.93 -8.34
C ALA A 72 3.92 2.75 -6.84
N ILE A 73 2.82 2.48 -6.13
CA ILE A 73 2.79 2.16 -4.71
C ILE A 73 2.23 0.76 -4.51
N HIS A 74 3.02 -0.11 -3.89
CA HIS A 74 2.57 -1.42 -3.42
C HIS A 74 2.26 -1.35 -1.92
N PRO A 75 1.00 -1.53 -1.50
CA PRO A 75 0.61 -1.33 -0.10
C PRO A 75 0.87 -2.55 0.79
N GLY A 76 1.15 -3.72 0.21
CA GLY A 76 1.26 -4.97 0.98
C GLY A 76 -0.12 -5.41 1.47
N TYR A 77 -0.24 -5.74 2.75
CA TYR A 77 -1.50 -6.03 3.42
C TYR A 77 -1.64 -5.22 4.72
N GLY A 78 -2.87 -5.02 5.18
CA GLY A 78 -3.14 -4.12 6.30
C GLY A 78 -2.78 -2.67 5.97
N PHE A 79 -2.73 -1.82 6.99
CA PHE A 79 -2.55 -0.37 6.84
C PHE A 79 -3.51 0.23 5.79
N LEU A 80 -2.98 0.70 4.67
CA LEU A 80 -3.72 1.38 3.61
C LEU A 80 -4.06 0.47 2.42
N SER A 81 -3.79 -0.85 2.49
CA SER A 81 -4.00 -1.79 1.37
C SER A 81 -5.46 -1.92 0.94
N GLU A 82 -6.40 -1.70 1.87
CA GLU A 82 -7.84 -1.82 1.66
C GLU A 82 -8.55 -0.48 1.93
N ASN A 83 -7.83 0.64 1.77
CA ASN A 83 -8.40 1.96 1.90
C ASN A 83 -8.75 2.53 0.51
N PRO A 84 -10.04 2.63 0.14
CA PRO A 84 -10.43 3.08 -1.20
C PRO A 84 -10.04 4.56 -1.43
N GLY A 85 -10.10 5.39 -0.39
CA GLY A 85 -9.68 6.78 -0.45
C GLY A 85 -8.19 6.91 -0.78
N PHE A 86 -7.34 6.14 -0.10
CA PHE A 86 -5.90 6.13 -0.39
C PHE A 86 -5.61 5.64 -1.80
N ALA A 87 -6.18 4.51 -2.23
CA ALA A 87 -5.99 3.99 -3.58
C ALA A 87 -6.39 5.03 -4.65
N GLY A 88 -7.53 5.72 -4.46
CA GLY A 88 -7.97 6.79 -5.36
C GLY A 88 -7.03 7.99 -5.36
N ARG A 89 -6.46 8.38 -4.21
CA ARG A 89 -5.47 9.46 -4.14
C ARG A 89 -4.14 9.10 -4.82
N VAL A 90 -3.72 7.84 -4.75
CA VAL A 90 -2.54 7.35 -5.48
C VAL A 90 -2.76 7.48 -6.99
N GLU A 91 -3.90 7.02 -7.49
CA GLU A 91 -4.28 7.14 -8.91
C GLU A 91 -4.40 8.61 -9.35
N ALA A 92 -5.02 9.46 -8.53
CA ALA A 92 -5.17 10.89 -8.80
C ALA A 92 -3.82 11.64 -8.81
N ALA A 93 -2.82 11.13 -8.09
CA ALA A 93 -1.45 11.65 -8.11
C ALA A 93 -0.64 11.15 -9.34
N GLY A 94 -1.26 10.42 -10.27
CA GLY A 94 -0.62 9.90 -11.48
C GLY A 94 0.22 8.64 -11.25
N MET A 95 0.15 8.04 -10.06
CA MET A 95 0.87 6.82 -9.71
C MET A 95 -0.04 5.60 -9.82
N ARG A 96 0.53 4.42 -10.06
CA ARG A 96 -0.23 3.16 -10.03
C ARG A 96 -0.38 2.65 -8.60
N PHE A 97 -1.60 2.39 -8.17
CA PHE A 97 -1.86 1.59 -6.98
C PHE A 97 -1.77 0.10 -7.34
N ILE A 98 -0.81 -0.64 -6.77
CA ILE A 98 -0.65 -2.07 -7.03
C ILE A 98 -1.59 -2.85 -6.11
N GLY A 99 -2.85 -2.96 -6.53
CA GLY A 99 -3.93 -3.64 -5.82
C GLY A 99 -5.26 -3.54 -6.58
N PRO A 100 -6.39 -3.90 -5.95
CA PRO A 100 -7.70 -3.73 -6.55
C PRO A 100 -8.01 -2.23 -6.78
N ALA A 101 -8.80 -1.93 -7.81
CA ALA A 101 -9.24 -0.55 -8.07
C ALA A 101 -10.06 0.00 -6.88
N PRO A 102 -10.03 1.31 -6.61
CA PRO A 102 -10.69 1.93 -5.45
C PRO A 102 -12.18 1.55 -5.30
N ARG A 103 -12.90 1.51 -6.43
CA ARG A 103 -14.33 1.12 -6.47
C ARG A 103 -14.58 -0.30 -5.95
N TRP A 104 -13.64 -1.23 -6.16
CA TRP A 104 -13.78 -2.61 -5.73
C TRP A 104 -13.43 -2.76 -4.25
N ILE A 105 -12.44 -2.01 -3.78
CA ILE A 105 -12.13 -1.94 -2.34
C ILE A 105 -13.37 -1.42 -1.58
N ASP A 106 -13.98 -0.34 -2.06
CA ASP A 106 -15.19 0.25 -1.48
C ASP A 106 -16.39 -0.71 -1.53
N ALA A 107 -16.68 -1.30 -2.70
CA ALA A 107 -17.79 -2.22 -2.86
C ALA A 107 -17.69 -3.45 -1.94
N MET A 108 -16.47 -3.98 -1.76
CA MET A 108 -16.23 -5.18 -0.94
C MET A 108 -16.07 -4.87 0.55
N GLY A 109 -15.76 -3.64 0.94
CA GLY A 109 -15.68 -3.21 2.35
C GLY A 109 -17.04 -3.13 3.05
N HIS A 110 -18.13 -3.06 2.29
CA HIS A 110 -19.49 -3.02 2.82
C HIS A 110 -20.20 -4.37 2.66
N LYS A 111 -20.45 -5.06 3.79
CA LYS A 111 -21.07 -6.40 3.81
C LYS A 111 -22.35 -6.50 2.97
N THR A 112 -23.25 -5.51 3.07
CA THR A 112 -24.52 -5.51 2.31
C THR A 112 -24.26 -5.39 0.82
N ARG A 113 -23.48 -4.39 0.41
CA ARG A 113 -23.15 -4.13 -1.00
C ARG A 113 -22.36 -5.29 -1.63
N ALA A 114 -21.43 -5.89 -0.89
CA ALA A 114 -20.68 -7.05 -1.33
C ALA A 114 -21.61 -8.26 -1.59
N ARG A 115 -22.60 -8.48 -0.71
CA ARG A 115 -23.61 -9.54 -0.89
C ARG A 115 -24.53 -9.27 -2.09
N GLU A 116 -24.93 -8.02 -2.30
CA GLU A 116 -25.74 -7.62 -3.46
C GLU A 116 -24.98 -7.87 -4.76
N LEU A 117 -23.74 -7.37 -4.86
CA LEU A 117 -22.86 -7.59 -5.99
C LEU A 117 -22.62 -9.09 -6.27
N ALA A 118 -22.41 -9.88 -5.22
CA ALA A 118 -22.27 -11.33 -5.36
C ALA A 118 -23.53 -11.98 -5.95
N ARG A 119 -24.74 -11.59 -5.51
CA ARG A 119 -26.01 -12.10 -6.07
C ARG A 119 -26.21 -11.68 -7.52
N GLU A 120 -25.92 -10.42 -7.86
CA GLU A 120 -26.01 -9.91 -9.23
C GLU A 120 -25.13 -10.72 -10.21
N HIS A 121 -23.98 -11.20 -9.72
CA HIS A 121 -23.08 -12.07 -10.50
C HIS A 121 -23.32 -13.57 -10.31
N GLY A 122 -24.45 -13.97 -9.70
CA GLY A 122 -24.82 -15.39 -9.55
C GLY A 122 -23.95 -16.18 -8.58
N LEU A 123 -23.19 -15.51 -7.70
CA LEU A 123 -22.37 -16.17 -6.70
C LEU A 123 -23.22 -16.65 -5.51
N PRO A 124 -22.94 -17.83 -4.94
CA PRO A 124 -23.62 -18.28 -3.73
C PRO A 124 -23.38 -17.32 -2.55
N VAL A 125 -24.46 -16.84 -1.93
CA VAL A 125 -24.39 -16.00 -0.73
C VAL A 125 -25.04 -16.76 0.41
N GLY A 126 -24.29 -16.93 1.52
CA GLY A 126 -24.83 -17.53 2.74
C GLY A 126 -26.07 -16.78 3.21
N ARG A 127 -27.04 -17.48 3.82
CA ARG A 127 -28.23 -16.85 4.39
C ARG A 127 -27.81 -15.71 5.34
#